data_AF-A0A7S3ZEY4-F1
#
_entry.id   AF-A0A7S3ZEY4-F1
#
_cell.length_a   1.000
_cell.length_b   1.000
_cell.length_c   1.000
_cell.angle_alpha   90.00
_cell.angle_beta   90.00
_cell.angle_gamma   90.00
#
_symmetry.space_group_name_H-M   'P 1'
#
loop_
_entity.id
_entity.type
_entity.pdbx_description
1 polymer ?
#
loop_
_entity_poly.entity_id
_entity_poly.type
_entity_poly.pdbx_seq_one_letter_code
_entity_poly.pdbx_strand_id
1 'polypeptide(L)'
;CILYTCRYARHTLIYCHGNSADLGTVADEMHNLAHLLQVNVLAMEYRGYGLHPGKPSEETISSDLLSVFHYVSRVMRFPSDRIILVGHSIGTGPCCKVAAQLERDKVAFGGVILQSAFTSILDVAKQWTSAVTVLFADRWENLKELKNVRSPLLLIHGKQDKLISYEMSIE
;
A
#
# COMPACT_ATOMS: atom_id res chain seq x y z
N CYS A 1 1.41 -10.86 9.11
CA CYS A 1 0.13 -10.15 8.92
C CYS A 1 -0.69 -10.20 10.20
N ILE A 2 -1.51 -9.19 10.46
CA ILE A 2 -2.56 -9.20 11.48
C ILE A 2 -3.90 -8.96 10.77
N LEU A 3 -4.93 -9.69 11.18
CA LEU A 3 -6.28 -9.59 10.60
C LEU A 3 -7.27 -9.16 11.68
N TYR A 4 -8.00 -8.09 11.41
CA TYR A 4 -9.17 -7.63 12.15
C TYR A 4 -10.42 -7.88 11.32
N THR A 5 -11.41 -8.58 11.88
CA THR A 5 -12.65 -8.92 11.17
C THR A 5 -13.88 -8.30 11.81
N CYS A 6 -14.81 -7.82 10.99
CA CYS A 6 -16.12 -7.36 11.43
C CYS A 6 -17.23 -8.26 10.88
N ARG A 7 -18.21 -8.64 11.71
CA ARG A 7 -19.27 -9.61 11.35
C ARG A 7 -20.05 -9.24 10.09
N TYR A 8 -20.26 -7.94 9.86
CA TYR A 8 -21.05 -7.42 8.73
C TYR A 8 -20.18 -6.69 7.70
N ALA A 9 -18.87 -6.95 7.69
CA ALA A 9 -17.95 -6.32 6.76
C ALA A 9 -18.35 -6.60 5.31
N ARG A 10 -18.59 -5.52 4.56
CA ARG A 10 -18.80 -5.60 3.11
C ARG A 10 -17.50 -5.51 2.33
N HIS A 11 -16.50 -4.84 2.88
CA HIS A 11 -15.19 -4.65 2.24
C HIS A 11 -14.07 -5.21 3.12
N THR A 12 -12.96 -5.57 2.48
CA THR A 12 -11.71 -5.93 3.14
C THR A 12 -10.61 -4.99 2.69
N LEU A 13 -9.93 -4.36 3.63
CA LEU A 13 -8.73 -3.57 3.37
C LEU A 13 -7.51 -4.46 3.51
N ILE A 14 -6.60 -4.43 2.54
CA ILE A 14 -5.23 -4.94 2.70
C ILE A 14 -4.33 -3.73 2.90
N TYR A 15 -3.77 -3.58 4.10
CA TYR A 15 -3.03 -2.41 4.53
C TYR A 15 -1.51 -2.63 4.46
N CYS A 16 -0.84 -1.72 3.76
CA CYS A 16 0.60 -1.61 3.57
C CYS A 16 1.09 -0.39 4.37
N HIS A 17 1.80 -0.64 5.48
CA HIS A 17 2.29 0.41 6.38
C HIS A 17 3.44 1.25 5.77
N GLY A 18 3.72 2.37 6.43
CA GLY A 18 4.81 3.29 6.08
C GLY A 18 6.20 2.77 6.45
N ASN A 19 7.22 3.54 6.05
CA ASN A 19 8.60 3.31 6.47
C ASN A 19 8.75 3.56 7.98
N SER A 20 9.71 2.90 8.62
CA SER A 20 9.95 2.99 10.07
C SER A 20 8.74 2.62 10.95
N ALA A 21 7.79 1.86 10.40
CA ALA A 21 6.66 1.28 11.10
C ALA A 21 6.72 -0.25 11.02
N ASP A 22 6.05 -0.93 11.94
CA ASP A 22 5.80 -2.38 11.90
C ASP A 22 4.35 -2.68 12.31
N LEU A 23 3.95 -3.95 12.24
CA LEU A 23 2.58 -4.35 12.60
C LEU A 23 2.19 -4.02 14.04
N GLY A 24 3.14 -3.96 14.97
CA GLY A 24 2.88 -3.54 16.35
C GLY A 24 2.52 -2.06 16.43
N THR A 25 3.27 -1.21 15.72
CA THR A 25 3.05 0.25 15.73
C THR A 25 1.73 0.68 15.10
N VAL A 26 1.20 -0.08 14.12
CA VAL A 26 -0.07 0.23 13.44
C VAL A 26 -1.27 -0.54 14.00
N ALA A 27 -1.07 -1.41 14.99
CA ALA A 27 -2.10 -2.33 15.47
C ALA A 27 -3.37 -1.61 15.96
N ASP A 28 -3.22 -0.63 16.84
CA ASP A 28 -4.33 0.12 17.41
C ASP A 28 -5.08 0.94 16.35
N GLU A 29 -4.35 1.55 15.42
CA GLU A 29 -4.93 2.29 14.30
C GLU A 29 -5.78 1.37 13.41
N MET A 30 -5.25 0.20 13.06
CA MET A 30 -5.95 -0.77 12.21
C MET A 30 -7.16 -1.39 12.91
N HIS A 31 -7.07 -1.64 14.22
CA HIS A 31 -8.20 -2.08 15.03
C HIS A 31 -9.32 -1.03 15.00
N ASN A 32 -8.99 0.24 15.30
CA ASN A 32 -9.94 1.34 15.30
C ASN A 32 -10.56 1.54 13.91
N LEU A 33 -9.76 1.47 12.85
CA LEU A 33 -10.21 1.60 11.47
C LEU A 33 -11.24 0.50 11.11
N ALA A 34 -10.95 -0.76 11.46
CA ALA A 34 -11.85 -1.88 11.23
C ALA A 34 -13.21 -1.66 11.91
N HIS A 35 -13.20 -1.24 13.17
CA HIS A 35 -14.41 -1.02 13.96
C HIS A 35 -15.21 0.22 13.52
N LEU A 36 -14.55 1.36 13.28
CA LEU A 36 -15.24 2.59 12.88
C LEU A 36 -15.89 2.47 11.51
N LEU A 37 -15.22 1.80 10.57
CA LEU A 37 -15.73 1.64 9.20
C LEU A 37 -16.55 0.37 9.00
N GLN A 38 -16.61 -0.52 9.99
CA GLN A 38 -17.25 -1.84 9.88
C GLN A 38 -16.72 -2.65 8.69
N VAL A 39 -15.38 -2.72 8.56
CA VAL A 39 -14.68 -3.45 7.49
C VAL A 39 -13.73 -4.48 8.08
N ASN A 40 -13.30 -5.44 7.26
CA ASN A 40 -12.14 -6.26 7.61
C ASN A 40 -10.87 -5.48 7.27
N VAL A 41 -9.83 -5.63 8.07
CA VAL A 41 -8.50 -5.05 7.81
C VAL A 41 -7.45 -6.13 7.99
N LEU A 42 -6.69 -6.42 6.93
CA LEU A 42 -5.50 -7.25 6.96
C LEU A 42 -4.29 -6.36 6.77
N ALA A 43 -3.53 -6.11 7.83
CA ALA A 43 -2.25 -5.42 7.75
C ALA A 43 -1.14 -6.45 7.48
N MET A 44 -0.31 -6.21 6.46
CA MET A 44 0.84 -7.05 6.13
C MET A 44 2.14 -6.51 6.73
N GLU A 45 3.07 -7.40 7.05
CA GLU A 45 4.44 -7.04 7.47
C GLU A 45 5.37 -7.24 6.27
N TYR A 46 6.33 -6.35 6.08
CA TYR A 46 7.34 -6.49 5.04
C TYR A 46 8.53 -7.33 5.51
N ARG A 47 9.18 -8.04 4.59
CA ARG A 47 10.47 -8.71 4.90
C ARG A 47 11.48 -7.69 5.42
N GLY A 48 12.15 -8.01 6.52
CA GLY A 48 13.12 -7.14 7.18
C GLY A 48 12.52 -6.02 8.02
N TYR A 49 11.20 -5.96 8.15
CA TYR A 49 10.48 -5.09 9.10
C TYR A 49 9.94 -5.91 10.27
N GLY A 50 9.79 -5.26 11.43
CA GLY A 50 9.32 -5.89 12.67
C GLY A 50 10.08 -7.19 12.97
N LEU A 51 9.33 -8.28 13.10
CA LEU A 51 9.87 -9.62 13.35
C LEU A 51 10.05 -10.45 12.06
N HIS A 52 9.73 -9.90 10.88
CA HIS A 52 9.78 -10.66 9.63
C HIS A 52 11.23 -10.75 9.12
N PRO A 53 11.82 -11.97 9.04
CA PRO A 53 13.19 -12.12 8.56
C PRO A 53 13.31 -11.77 7.06
N GLY A 54 14.52 -11.42 6.64
CA GLY A 54 14.84 -11.11 5.24
C GLY A 54 15.30 -9.68 5.05
N LYS A 55 15.25 -9.21 3.80
CA LYS A 55 15.55 -7.82 3.43
C LYS A 55 14.41 -7.27 2.59
N PRO A 56 14.00 -6.01 2.83
CA PRO A 56 12.97 -5.37 2.02
C PRO A 56 13.55 -5.01 0.65
N SER A 57 12.72 -5.15 -0.37
CA SER A 57 12.93 -4.58 -1.71
C SER A 57 11.59 -4.35 -2.38
N GLU A 58 11.57 -3.52 -3.42
CA GLU A 58 10.39 -3.27 -4.24
C GLU A 58 9.78 -4.58 -4.77
N GLU A 59 10.63 -5.49 -5.26
CA GLU A 59 10.18 -6.78 -5.79
C GLU A 59 9.59 -7.68 -4.71
N THR A 60 10.26 -7.82 -3.57
CA THR A 60 9.82 -8.73 -2.50
C THR A 60 8.52 -8.24 -1.86
N ILE A 61 8.42 -6.94 -1.56
CA ILE A 61 7.23 -6.37 -0.93
C ILE A 61 6.02 -6.44 -1.87
N SER A 62 6.18 -6.12 -3.16
CA SER A 62 5.08 -6.23 -4.12
C SER A 62 4.65 -7.68 -4.35
N SER A 63 5.60 -8.63 -4.39
CA SER A 63 5.30 -10.06 -4.50
C SER A 63 4.56 -10.59 -3.27
N ASP A 64 4.96 -10.17 -2.07
CA ASP A 64 4.28 -10.52 -0.83
C ASP A 64 2.86 -9.95 -0.78
N LEU A 65 2.66 -8.68 -1.20
CA LEU A 65 1.33 -8.08 -1.29
C LEU A 65 0.42 -8.83 -2.26
N LEU A 66 0.91 -9.19 -3.45
CA LEU A 66 0.13 -9.97 -4.42
C LEU A 66 -0.25 -11.35 -3.85
N SER A 67 0.69 -11.99 -3.13
CA SER A 67 0.44 -13.26 -2.45
C SER A 67 -0.64 -13.12 -1.37
N VAL A 68 -0.58 -12.05 -0.57
CA VAL A 68 -1.61 -11.72 0.43
C VAL A 68 -2.97 -11.48 -0.23
N PHE A 69 -3.03 -10.71 -1.33
CA PHE A 69 -4.26 -10.50 -2.09
C PHE A 69 -4.88 -11.83 -2.55
N HIS A 70 -4.08 -12.71 -3.15
CA HIS A 70 -4.55 -14.02 -3.56
C HIS A 70 -4.97 -14.90 -2.39
N TYR A 71 -4.27 -14.85 -1.27
CA TYR A 71 -4.64 -15.58 -0.06
C TYR A 71 -6.01 -15.12 0.47
N VAL A 72 -6.20 -13.81 0.61
CA VAL A 72 -7.47 -13.20 1.06
C VAL A 72 -8.62 -13.58 0.13
N SER A 73 -8.41 -13.49 -1.18
CA SER A 73 -9.46 -13.79 -2.15
C SER A 73 -9.74 -15.29 -2.29
N ARG A 74 -8.70 -16.11 -2.45
CA ARG A 74 -8.85 -17.52 -2.87
C ARG A 74 -8.94 -18.48 -1.69
N VAL A 75 -8.23 -18.20 -0.60
CA VAL A 75 -8.20 -19.07 0.59
C VAL A 75 -9.23 -18.63 1.61
N MET A 76 -9.23 -17.36 1.99
CA MET A 76 -10.21 -16.81 2.93
C MET A 76 -11.59 -16.55 2.30
N ARG A 77 -11.70 -16.65 0.97
CA ARG A 77 -12.95 -16.51 0.21
C ARG A 77 -13.59 -15.12 0.34
N PHE A 78 -12.81 -14.09 0.63
CA PHE A 78 -13.32 -12.73 0.56
C PHE A 78 -13.49 -12.32 -0.91
N PRO A 79 -14.63 -11.72 -1.30
CA PRO A 79 -14.89 -11.33 -2.69
C PRO A 79 -13.81 -10.36 -3.19
N SER A 80 -13.12 -10.71 -4.28
CA SER A 80 -11.97 -9.93 -4.74
C SER A 80 -12.37 -8.50 -5.11
N ASP A 81 -13.53 -8.33 -5.75
CA ASP A 81 -14.17 -7.07 -6.10
C ASP A 81 -14.52 -6.18 -4.89
N ARG A 82 -14.32 -6.66 -3.66
CA ARG A 82 -14.50 -5.93 -2.41
C ARG A 82 -13.20 -5.82 -1.59
N ILE A 83 -12.07 -6.23 -2.15
CA ILE A 83 -10.75 -6.05 -1.57
C ILE A 83 -10.18 -4.71 -2.05
N ILE A 84 -9.86 -3.83 -1.10
CA ILE A 84 -9.27 -2.52 -1.36
C ILE A 84 -7.82 -2.54 -0.88
N LEU A 85 -6.89 -2.14 -1.75
CA LEU A 85 -5.49 -1.98 -1.38
C LEU A 85 -5.29 -0.63 -0.71
N VAL A 86 -4.70 -0.58 0.47
CA VAL A 86 -4.48 0.65 1.22
C VAL A 86 -2.99 0.80 1.50
N GLY A 87 -2.37 1.87 1.01
CA GLY A 87 -0.96 2.15 1.22
C GLY A 87 -0.74 3.47 1.94
N HIS A 88 0.14 3.48 2.94
CA HIS A 88 0.60 4.70 3.60
C HIS A 88 2.09 4.94 3.32
N SER A 89 2.45 6.15 2.86
CA SER A 89 3.83 6.52 2.58
C SER A 89 4.51 5.48 1.66
N ILE A 90 5.59 4.82 2.09
CA ILE A 90 6.27 3.77 1.32
C ILE A 90 5.33 2.63 0.87
N GLY A 91 4.30 2.32 1.66
CA GLY A 91 3.29 1.31 1.33
C GLY A 91 2.44 1.65 0.11
N THR A 92 2.44 2.90 -0.36
CA THR A 92 1.79 3.29 -1.63
C THR A 92 2.47 2.67 -2.84
N GLY A 93 3.78 2.46 -2.77
CA GLY A 93 4.61 1.77 -3.78
C GLY A 93 4.05 0.43 -4.24
N PRO A 94 4.04 -0.58 -3.34
CA PRO A 94 3.54 -1.90 -3.68
C PRO A 94 2.04 -1.88 -4.04
N CYS A 95 1.22 -1.02 -3.44
CA CYS A 95 -0.20 -0.89 -3.80
C CYS A 95 -0.38 -0.47 -5.27
N CYS A 96 0.35 0.55 -5.73
CA CYS A 96 0.31 0.99 -7.13
C CYS A 96 0.74 -0.12 -8.09
N LYS A 97 1.86 -0.78 -7.79
CA LYS A 97 2.43 -1.85 -8.63
C LYS A 97 1.51 -3.07 -8.72
N VAL A 98 0.96 -3.51 -7.59
CA VAL A 98 0.03 -4.66 -7.55
C VAL A 98 -1.31 -4.30 -8.19
N ALA A 99 -1.85 -3.10 -7.97
CA ALA A 99 -3.08 -2.67 -8.64
C ALA A 99 -2.91 -2.68 -10.17
N ALA A 100 -1.81 -2.11 -10.69
CA ALA A 100 -1.53 -2.13 -12.12
C ALA A 100 -1.34 -3.56 -12.67
N GLN A 101 -0.77 -4.47 -11.87
CA GLN A 101 -0.68 -5.89 -12.24
C GLN A 101 -2.05 -6.57 -12.29
N LEU A 102 -2.90 -6.36 -11.29
CA LEU A 102 -4.26 -6.92 -11.26
C LEU A 102 -5.09 -6.45 -12.46
N GLU A 103 -4.96 -5.20 -12.87
CA GLU A 103 -5.61 -4.65 -14.07
C GLU A 103 -5.13 -5.34 -15.35
N ARG A 104 -3.81 -5.52 -15.51
CA ARG A 104 -3.23 -6.26 -16.66
C ARG A 104 -3.73 -7.70 -16.70
N ASP A 105 -3.83 -8.34 -15.54
CA ASP A 105 -4.28 -9.73 -15.37
C ASP A 105 -5.81 -9.86 -15.39
N LYS A 106 -6.54 -8.75 -15.55
CA LYS A 106 -8.02 -8.67 -15.55
C LYS A 106 -8.65 -9.27 -14.28
N VAL A 107 -8.00 -9.09 -13.15
CA VAL A 107 -8.48 -9.53 -11.84
C VAL A 107 -9.25 -8.38 -11.19
N ALA A 108 -10.54 -8.60 -10.91
CA ALA A 108 -11.37 -7.60 -10.25
C ALA A 108 -10.92 -7.36 -8.81
N PHE A 109 -10.79 -6.09 -8.44
CA PHE A 109 -10.55 -5.64 -7.06
C PHE A 109 -11.35 -4.36 -6.78
N GLY A 110 -11.57 -4.06 -5.50
CA GLY A 110 -12.46 -2.98 -5.05
C GLY A 110 -11.90 -1.57 -5.21
N GLY A 111 -10.58 -1.43 -5.41
CA GLY A 111 -9.92 -0.15 -5.62
C GLY A 111 -8.64 0.02 -4.81
N VAL A 112 -8.12 1.25 -4.81
CA VAL A 112 -6.89 1.64 -4.12
C VAL A 112 -7.11 2.91 -3.29
N ILE A 113 -6.58 2.93 -2.08
CA ILE A 113 -6.49 4.11 -1.22
C ILE A 113 -5.01 4.39 -0.96
N LEU A 114 -4.54 5.60 -1.27
CA LEU A 114 -3.14 5.99 -1.11
C LEU A 114 -3.07 7.20 -0.18
N GLN A 115 -2.37 7.05 0.94
CA GLN A 115 -2.17 8.08 1.95
C GLN A 115 -0.71 8.55 1.96
N SER A 116 -0.49 9.87 1.89
CA SER A 116 0.85 10.49 1.81
C SER A 116 1.70 9.85 0.71
N ALA A 117 1.12 9.75 -0.47
CA ALA A 117 1.73 9.09 -1.62
C ALA A 117 2.81 9.97 -2.26
N PHE A 118 3.68 9.33 -3.04
CA PHE A 118 4.72 9.99 -3.83
C PHE A 118 4.65 9.54 -5.28
N THR A 119 5.17 10.35 -6.20
CA THR A 119 5.28 10.03 -7.63
C THR A 119 6.33 8.95 -7.91
N SER A 120 7.52 9.07 -7.29
CA SER A 120 8.57 8.06 -7.24
C SER A 120 9.51 8.28 -6.05
N ILE A 121 10.23 7.24 -5.61
CA ILE A 121 11.26 7.38 -4.56
C ILE A 121 12.34 8.37 -4.98
N LEU A 122 12.68 8.37 -6.28
CA LEU A 122 13.65 9.30 -6.84
C LEU A 122 13.19 10.76 -6.73
N ASP A 123 11.90 11.03 -6.98
CA ASP A 123 11.36 12.39 -6.88
C ASP A 123 11.35 12.87 -5.42
N VAL A 124 11.05 11.98 -4.47
CA VAL A 124 11.17 12.30 -3.04
C VAL A 124 12.62 12.65 -2.71
N ALA A 125 13.59 11.83 -3.12
CA ALA A 125 15.01 12.08 -2.85
C ALA A 125 15.50 13.42 -3.42
N LYS A 126 15.04 13.81 -4.62
CA LYS A 126 15.37 15.10 -5.25
C LYS A 126 14.86 16.31 -4.46
N GLN A 127 13.82 16.18 -3.63
CA GLN A 127 13.36 17.27 -2.75
C GLN A 127 14.38 17.60 -1.66
N TRP A 128 15.13 16.60 -1.21
CA TRP A 128 16.10 16.75 -0.12
C TRP A 128 17.48 17.17 -0.60
N THR A 129 17.83 16.86 -1.84
CA THR A 129 19.13 17.22 -2.42
C THR A 129 19.13 17.17 -3.94
N SER A 130 19.79 18.14 -4.58
CA SER A 130 20.02 18.18 -6.02
C SER A 130 21.21 17.33 -6.48
N ALA A 131 22.02 16.83 -5.54
CA ALA A 131 23.22 16.01 -5.80
C ALA A 131 22.92 14.50 -5.84
N VAL A 132 21.66 14.12 -6.10
CA VAL A 132 21.22 12.72 -6.10
C VAL A 132 21.67 12.02 -7.39
N THR A 133 22.90 11.52 -7.38
CA THR A 133 23.35 10.39 -8.23
C THR A 133 23.10 9.08 -7.48
N VAL A 134 21.90 8.90 -6.92
CA VAL A 134 21.64 7.72 -6.09
C VAL A 134 21.11 6.60 -6.97
N LEU A 135 21.92 5.56 -7.10
CA LEU A 135 21.55 4.23 -7.58
C LEU A 135 20.59 3.60 -6.57
N PHE A 136 19.36 4.10 -6.48
CA PHE A 136 18.30 3.42 -5.72
C PHE A 136 17.93 2.13 -6.45
N ALA A 137 18.06 1.01 -5.76
CA ALA A 137 17.57 -0.28 -6.25
C ALA A 137 16.03 -0.27 -6.34
N ASP A 138 15.38 0.35 -5.35
CA ASP A 138 13.92 0.49 -5.29
C ASP A 138 13.51 1.86 -5.82
N ARG A 139 12.65 1.88 -6.83
CA ARG A 139 12.25 3.12 -7.50
C ARG A 139 10.80 3.47 -7.26
N TRP A 140 9.93 2.44 -7.16
CA TRP A 140 8.47 2.55 -7.15
C TRP A 140 7.98 3.77 -7.95
N GLU A 141 7.92 3.63 -9.27
CA GLU A 141 7.42 4.67 -10.18
C GLU A 141 5.88 4.75 -10.11
N ASN A 142 5.32 5.13 -8.96
CA ASN A 142 3.88 5.13 -8.68
C ASN A 142 3.07 5.87 -9.74
N LEU A 143 3.52 7.06 -10.16
CA LEU A 143 2.83 7.85 -11.18
C LEU A 143 2.73 7.09 -12.52
N LYS A 144 3.72 6.27 -12.85
CA LYS A 144 3.72 5.45 -14.07
C LYS A 144 2.81 4.24 -13.92
N GLU A 145 2.83 3.57 -12.77
CA GLU A 145 1.96 2.42 -12.51
C GLU A 145 0.48 2.82 -12.51
N LEU A 146 0.13 3.94 -11.88
CA LEU A 146 -1.25 4.42 -11.77
C LEU A 146 -1.90 4.79 -13.11
N LYS A 147 -1.13 5.12 -14.15
CA LYS A 147 -1.66 5.31 -15.51
C LYS A 147 -2.38 4.06 -16.05
N ASN A 148 -2.05 2.89 -15.51
CA ASN A 148 -2.63 1.60 -15.87
C ASN A 148 -3.74 1.16 -14.91
N VAL A 149 -4.05 1.95 -13.87
CA VAL A 149 -5.09 1.63 -12.89
C VAL A 149 -6.41 2.31 -13.29
N ARG A 150 -7.49 1.52 -13.38
CA ARG A 150 -8.83 1.96 -13.79
C ARG A 150 -9.87 1.77 -12.68
N SER A 151 -9.58 0.93 -11.70
CA SER A 151 -10.36 0.75 -10.48
C SER A 151 -10.54 2.08 -9.72
N PRO A 152 -11.54 2.19 -8.83
CA PRO A 152 -11.69 3.35 -7.96
C PRO A 152 -10.40 3.67 -7.20
N LEU A 153 -10.01 4.95 -7.21
CA LEU A 153 -8.80 5.47 -6.58
C LEU A 153 -9.17 6.60 -5.63
N LEU A 154 -8.66 6.54 -4.39
CA LEU A 154 -8.75 7.61 -3.41
C LEU A 154 -7.34 8.05 -3.00
N LEU A 155 -7.08 9.34 -3.09
CA LEU A 155 -5.82 9.98 -2.70
C LEU A 155 -6.05 10.84 -1.45
N ILE A 156 -5.21 10.66 -0.44
CA ILE A 156 -5.28 11.38 0.83
C ILE A 156 -3.89 11.93 1.14
N HIS A 157 -3.75 13.23 1.36
CA HIS A 157 -2.45 13.84 1.69
C HIS A 157 -2.57 15.02 2.64
N GLY A 158 -1.65 15.10 3.59
CA GLY A 158 -1.57 16.23 4.51
C GLY A 158 -0.96 17.46 3.83
N LYS A 159 -1.67 18.58 3.81
CA LYS A 159 -1.14 19.86 3.28
C LYS A 159 0.12 20.38 3.99
N GLN A 160 0.40 19.86 5.18
CA GLN A 160 1.55 20.22 6.02
C GLN A 160 2.60 19.11 6.08
N ASP A 161 2.51 18.11 5.20
CA ASP A 161 3.52 17.05 5.10
C ASP A 161 4.85 17.66 4.66
N LYS A 162 5.84 17.61 5.56
CA LYS A 162 7.20 18.13 5.33
C LYS A 162 8.14 17.07 4.78
N LEU A 163 7.72 15.79 4.79
CA LEU A 163 8.53 14.68 4.32
C LEU A 163 8.32 14.44 2.82
N ILE A 164 7.06 14.41 2.41
CA ILE A 164 6.61 14.20 1.03
C ILE A 164 5.64 15.35 0.73
N SER A 165 6.02 16.25 -0.17
CA SER A 165 5.15 17.40 -0.46
C SER A 165 3.82 16.93 -1.09
N TYR A 166 2.71 17.58 -0.74
CA TYR A 166 1.38 17.17 -1.21
C TYR A 166 1.19 17.39 -2.72
N GLU A 167 2.04 18.20 -3.35
CA GLU A 167 2.12 18.30 -4.81
C GLU A 167 2.55 16.97 -5.45
N MET A 168 3.24 16.11 -4.69
CA MET A 168 3.54 14.74 -5.09
C MET A 168 2.42 13.74 -4.80
N SER A 169 1.26 14.19 -4.32
CA SER A 169 0.10 13.35 -3.99
C SER A 169 -0.55 12.72 -5.22
N ILE A 170 0.26 12.38 -6.22
CA ILE A 170 0.01 11.68 -7.48
C ILE A 170 -0.99 12.38 -8.39
N GLU A 171 -0.77 13.70 -8.53
CA GLU A 171 -1.33 14.71 -9.46
C GLU A 171 -2.81 14.57 -9.85
#